data_AF-A0A497MWX4-F1
#
_entry.id   AF-A0A497MWX4-F1
#
_cell.length_a   1.000
_cell.length_b   1.000
_cell.length_c   1.000
_cell.angle_alpha   90.00
_cell.angle_beta   90.00
_cell.angle_gamma   90.00
#
_symmetry.space_group_name_H-M   'P 1'
#
loop_
_entity.id
_entity.type
_entity.pdbx_description
1 polymer ?
#
loop_
_entity_poly.entity_id
_entity_poly.type
_entity_poly.pdbx_seq_one_letter_code
_entity_poly.pdbx_strand_id
1 'polypeptide(L)'
;MVHPLFALLFPVARWLVEYAWPALFSPSFRSTYWRWLMVRIFALTMKGDEYGRRIIENMCKRGFIHWIVGVHGFAEVPPIEALLDDVDALEGYLPPRIPECDLVLSLGLPSELQSLVPSIAKKAGAKAAIIAVDDPNWVPPGLRSQMSEEMEEAGIACVFPKPLCGLDKVGNPYIDEFAEQFGRAVLKIRVEDGVIRRVDVVRGSPCGSTWYIAEKLVGVPVEPREALWEELAKAHHVYPCLASMQNDPEIGDTILHKSQYIIREAVERAIAGE
;
A
#
# COMPACT_ATOMS: atom_id res chain seq x y z
N MET A 1 -50.30 19.88 -48.72
CA MET A 1 -51.21 19.13 -47.81
C MET A 1 -50.38 17.97 -47.29
N VAL A 2 -49.80 17.94 -46.09
CA VAL A 2 -50.27 18.36 -44.75
C VAL A 2 -49.10 19.06 -44.01
N HIS A 3 -49.42 20.03 -43.15
CA HIS A 3 -48.52 20.80 -42.27
C HIS A 3 -48.21 19.98 -40.98
N PRO A 4 -47.54 20.52 -39.95
CA PRO A 4 -46.22 20.17 -39.41
C PRO A 4 -46.32 19.54 -38.00
N LEU A 5 -45.16 19.39 -37.32
CA LEU A 5 -44.91 19.15 -35.89
C LEU A 5 -44.05 17.90 -35.70
N PHE A 6 -42.74 18.10 -35.76
CA PHE A 6 -41.80 17.60 -34.75
C PHE A 6 -40.47 18.36 -34.97
N ALA A 7 -40.55 19.69 -34.83
CA ALA A 7 -39.40 20.52 -34.56
C ALA A 7 -39.42 20.78 -33.05
N LEU A 8 -38.54 20.09 -32.32
CA LEU A 8 -38.01 20.47 -31.00
C LEU A 8 -37.05 19.35 -30.56
N LEU A 9 -35.88 19.77 -30.07
CA LEU A 9 -34.73 18.97 -29.59
C LEU A 9 -33.73 18.56 -30.69
N PHE A 10 -32.80 19.48 -31.02
CA PHE A 10 -31.34 19.23 -31.04
C PHE A 10 -30.60 20.47 -31.56
N PRO A 11 -30.19 21.40 -30.68
CA PRO A 11 -29.05 22.27 -30.99
C PRO A 11 -28.06 22.31 -29.82
N VAL A 12 -27.35 21.20 -29.57
CA VAL A 12 -26.14 21.20 -28.71
C VAL A 12 -25.00 20.36 -29.31
N ALA A 13 -25.20 19.74 -30.47
CA ALA A 13 -24.20 18.84 -31.08
C ALA A 13 -23.20 19.56 -32.00
N ARG A 14 -23.15 20.89 -32.03
CA ARG A 14 -22.30 21.67 -32.95
C ARG A 14 -21.33 22.65 -32.28
N TRP A 15 -21.28 22.66 -30.94
CA TRP A 15 -20.36 23.50 -30.16
C TRP A 15 -19.17 22.71 -29.56
N LEU A 16 -19.24 21.38 -29.52
CA LEU A 16 -18.21 20.51 -28.92
C LEU A 16 -17.11 20.05 -29.89
N VAL A 17 -17.21 20.35 -31.18
CA VAL A 17 -16.28 19.82 -32.20
C VAL A 17 -15.28 20.87 -32.73
N GLU A 18 -15.55 22.16 -32.59
CA GLU A 18 -14.71 23.20 -33.23
C GLU A 18 -13.92 24.11 -32.27
N TYR A 19 -14.09 24.04 -30.94
CA TYR A 19 -13.41 24.97 -30.01
C TYR A 19 -12.75 24.34 -28.77
N ALA A 20 -12.57 23.01 -28.70
CA ALA A 20 -11.88 22.35 -27.58
C ALA A 20 -10.84 21.30 -28.02
N TRP A 21 -10.15 21.53 -29.15
CA TRP A 21 -9.15 20.57 -29.65
C TRP A 21 -7.90 21.15 -30.35
N PRO A 22 -7.38 22.33 -29.95
CA PRO A 22 -5.94 22.51 -30.07
C PRO A 22 -5.35 23.29 -28.89
N ALA A 23 -5.14 22.59 -27.77
CA ALA A 23 -4.21 23.01 -26.71
C ALA A 23 -3.35 21.85 -26.18
N LEU A 24 -3.33 20.71 -26.88
CA LEU A 24 -2.58 19.50 -26.47
C LEU A 24 -1.37 19.17 -27.35
N PHE A 25 -1.01 20.03 -28.31
CA PHE A 25 0.19 19.83 -29.13
C PHE A 25 1.01 21.10 -29.26
N SER A 26 1.56 21.55 -28.13
CA SER A 26 2.80 22.32 -28.14
C SER A 26 3.97 21.32 -28.10
N PRO A 27 4.85 21.26 -29.12
CA PRO A 27 5.94 20.29 -29.19
C PRO A 27 7.19 20.71 -28.39
N SER A 28 7.07 21.52 -27.34
CA SER A 28 8.22 22.04 -26.57
C SER A 28 8.27 21.63 -25.09
N PHE A 29 7.71 20.48 -24.72
CA PHE A 29 7.95 19.88 -23.41
C PHE A 29 8.20 18.38 -23.53
N ARG A 30 9.28 18.03 -24.25
CA ARG A 30 9.91 16.70 -24.09
C ARG A 30 10.69 16.70 -22.79
N SER A 31 10.00 16.44 -21.68
CA SER A 31 10.63 15.96 -20.45
C SER A 31 10.56 14.43 -20.43
N THR A 32 11.76 13.86 -20.38
CA THR A 32 12.17 12.46 -20.26
C THR A 32 11.32 11.58 -19.32
N TYR A 33 11.00 10.38 -19.82
CA TYR A 33 10.68 9.13 -19.09
C TYR A 33 9.56 9.15 -18.04
N TRP A 34 8.31 9.03 -18.47
CA TRP A 34 7.27 8.34 -17.70
C TRP A 34 6.63 7.26 -18.58
N ARG A 35 7.23 6.06 -18.54
CA ARG A 35 6.50 4.86 -18.94
C ARG A 35 5.50 4.63 -17.81
N TRP A 36 4.19 4.71 -18.11
CA TRP A 36 3.13 4.33 -17.18
C TRP A 36 3.39 2.88 -16.77
N LEU A 37 4.11 2.67 -15.68
CA LEU A 37 3.93 1.43 -14.96
C LEU A 37 2.54 1.57 -14.31
N MET A 38 1.71 0.57 -14.57
CA MET A 38 0.47 0.32 -13.89
C MET A 38 0.71 -1.04 -13.24
N VAL A 39 1.34 -1.03 -12.08
CA VAL A 39 1.77 -2.26 -11.42
C VAL A 39 0.62 -3.25 -11.29
N ARG A 40 0.80 -4.48 -11.79
CA ARG A 40 -0.16 -5.58 -11.59
C ARG A 40 0.20 -6.33 -10.33
N ILE A 41 -0.71 -6.32 -9.36
CA ILE A 41 -0.52 -6.87 -8.03
C ILE A 41 -1.31 -8.15 -7.85
N PHE A 42 -0.64 -9.20 -7.40
CA PHE A 42 -1.28 -10.38 -6.83
C PHE A 42 -1.16 -10.33 -5.31
N ALA A 43 -2.28 -10.12 -4.62
CA ALA A 43 -2.32 -10.01 -3.17
C ALA A 43 -2.57 -11.37 -2.50
N LEU A 44 -1.79 -11.67 -1.46
CA LEU A 44 -1.90 -12.87 -0.66
C LEU A 44 -2.34 -12.49 0.76
N THR A 45 -3.38 -13.14 1.27
CA THR A 45 -3.93 -12.87 2.62
C THR A 45 -4.29 -14.17 3.33
N MET A 46 -4.60 -14.09 4.63
CA MET A 46 -5.36 -15.14 5.31
C MET A 46 -6.87 -14.93 5.10
N LYS A 47 -7.64 -16.02 4.93
CA LYS A 47 -9.11 -15.93 4.91
C LYS A 47 -9.63 -15.59 6.30
N GLY A 48 -10.57 -14.65 6.37
CA GLY A 48 -11.18 -14.21 7.63
C GLY A 48 -10.31 -13.26 8.45
N ASP A 49 -9.07 -13.00 8.03
CA ASP A 49 -8.20 -12.01 8.66
C ASP A 49 -8.62 -10.58 8.33
N GLU A 50 -8.41 -9.67 9.29
CA GLU A 50 -8.70 -8.25 9.13
C GLU A 50 -7.55 -7.48 8.48
N TYR A 51 -6.30 -7.87 8.74
CA TYR A 51 -5.10 -7.15 8.30
C TYR A 51 -5.05 -7.00 6.78
N GLY A 52 -5.07 -8.12 6.04
CA GLY A 52 -4.99 -8.09 4.58
C GLY A 52 -6.23 -7.43 3.94
N ARG A 53 -7.43 -7.73 4.48
CA ARG A 53 -8.69 -7.15 4.01
C ARG A 53 -8.69 -5.63 4.11
N ARG A 54 -8.27 -5.07 5.26
CA ARG A 54 -8.29 -3.62 5.50
C ARG A 54 -7.37 -2.87 4.52
N ILE A 55 -6.21 -3.43 4.20
CA ILE A 55 -5.27 -2.84 3.23
C ILE A 55 -5.87 -2.85 1.82
N ILE A 56 -6.39 -4.00 1.37
CA ILE A 56 -7.02 -4.11 0.05
C ILE A 56 -8.22 -3.15 -0.06
N GLU A 57 -9.08 -3.09 0.95
CA GLU A 57 -10.20 -2.14 0.98
C GLU A 57 -9.76 -0.69 0.90
N ASN A 58 -8.68 -0.33 1.60
CA ASN A 58 -8.13 1.02 1.51
C ASN A 58 -7.56 1.29 0.11
N MET A 59 -6.82 0.37 -0.49
CA MET A 59 -6.35 0.50 -1.89
C MET A 59 -7.52 0.78 -2.84
N CYS A 60 -8.62 0.02 -2.71
CA CYS A 60 -9.84 0.23 -3.48
C CYS A 60 -10.46 1.62 -3.23
N LYS A 61 -10.60 2.03 -1.96
CA LYS A 61 -11.13 3.35 -1.57
C LYS A 61 -10.31 4.51 -2.14
N ARG A 62 -9.00 4.30 -2.36
CA ARG A 62 -8.09 5.30 -2.94
C ARG A 62 -7.99 5.23 -4.47
N GLY A 63 -8.75 4.36 -5.12
CA GLY A 63 -8.84 4.28 -6.58
C GLY A 63 -7.87 3.30 -7.24
N PHE A 64 -7.16 2.47 -6.45
CA PHE A 64 -6.11 1.55 -6.94
C PHE A 64 -6.60 0.11 -7.13
N ILE A 65 -7.91 -0.10 -7.25
CA ILE A 65 -8.47 -1.44 -7.57
C ILE A 65 -7.89 -2.00 -8.88
N HIS A 66 -7.60 -1.12 -9.85
CA HIS A 66 -7.06 -1.50 -11.16
C HIS A 66 -5.63 -2.09 -11.10
N TRP A 67 -4.91 -1.91 -10.00
CA TRP A 67 -3.64 -2.59 -9.75
C TRP A 67 -3.85 -4.07 -9.41
N ILE A 68 -4.97 -4.44 -8.79
CA ILE A 68 -5.16 -5.79 -8.25
C ILE A 68 -5.65 -6.72 -9.35
N VAL A 69 -4.78 -7.64 -9.80
CA VAL A 69 -5.11 -8.66 -10.80
C VAL A 69 -5.60 -9.98 -10.18
N GLY A 70 -5.40 -10.15 -8.88
CA GLY A 70 -5.93 -11.26 -8.12
C GLY A 70 -5.74 -11.09 -6.62
N VAL A 71 -6.59 -11.76 -5.85
CA VAL A 71 -6.44 -11.92 -4.41
C VAL A 71 -6.59 -13.39 -4.08
N HIS A 72 -5.63 -13.96 -3.36
CA HIS A 72 -5.75 -15.29 -2.81
C HIS A 72 -5.75 -15.24 -1.29
N GLY A 73 -6.82 -15.76 -0.69
CA GLY A 73 -6.89 -15.98 0.74
C GLY A 73 -6.58 -17.44 1.08
N PHE A 74 -5.52 -17.68 1.85
CA PHE A 74 -5.22 -19.00 2.41
C PHE A 74 -6.24 -19.34 3.50
N ALA A 75 -6.81 -20.54 3.44
CA ALA A 75 -7.77 -21.01 4.43
C ALA A 75 -7.09 -21.71 5.62
N GLU A 76 -5.93 -22.30 5.36
CA GLU A 76 -5.22 -23.21 6.26
C GLU A 76 -3.72 -22.93 6.15
N VAL A 77 -3.01 -23.25 7.22
CA VAL A 77 -1.55 -23.16 7.31
C VAL A 77 -1.00 -24.58 7.20
N PRO A 78 0.06 -24.82 6.41
CA PRO A 78 0.71 -26.12 6.36
C PRO A 78 1.12 -26.57 7.77
N PRO A 79 0.88 -27.84 8.15
CA PRO A 79 1.38 -28.36 9.42
C PRO A 79 2.92 -28.40 9.37
N ILE A 80 3.57 -28.31 10.54
CA ILE A 80 5.04 -28.20 10.63
C ILE A 80 5.73 -29.39 9.95
N GLU A 81 5.12 -30.57 10.01
CA GLU A 81 5.61 -31.79 9.37
C GLU A 81 5.72 -31.64 7.84
N ALA A 82 4.78 -30.92 7.22
CA ALA A 82 4.82 -30.65 5.77
C ALA A 82 5.95 -29.70 5.36
N LEU A 83 6.53 -28.94 6.29
CA LEU A 83 7.73 -28.11 6.04
C LEU A 83 9.02 -28.92 6.14
N LEU A 84 8.99 -30.09 6.78
CA LEU A 84 10.15 -30.96 7.00
C LEU A 84 10.28 -32.05 5.92
N ASP A 85 9.15 -32.46 5.32
CA ASP A 85 9.03 -33.63 4.44
C ASP A 85 9.23 -33.33 2.93
N ASP A 86 10.03 -32.31 2.57
CA ASP A 86 10.47 -31.93 1.21
C ASP A 86 9.61 -30.86 0.47
N VAL A 87 10.20 -30.19 -0.52
CA VAL A 87 9.63 -29.03 -1.25
C VAL A 87 8.30 -29.37 -1.94
N ASP A 88 8.14 -30.63 -2.36
CA ASP A 88 6.95 -31.13 -3.06
C ASP A 88 5.70 -31.16 -2.15
N ALA A 89 5.85 -31.30 -0.83
CA ALA A 89 4.73 -31.29 0.11
C ALA A 89 4.09 -29.90 0.24
N LEU A 90 4.88 -28.84 0.04
CA LEU A 90 4.44 -27.45 0.11
C LEU A 90 3.77 -26.96 -1.17
N GLU A 91 4.03 -27.61 -2.31
CA GLU A 91 3.37 -27.27 -3.57
C GLU A 91 1.84 -27.45 -3.49
N GLY A 92 1.35 -28.41 -2.69
CA GLY A 92 -0.07 -28.64 -2.46
C GLY A 92 -0.79 -27.46 -1.79
N TYR A 93 -0.04 -26.57 -1.14
CA TYR A 93 -0.57 -25.37 -0.49
C TYR A 93 -0.51 -24.13 -1.36
N LEU A 94 0.06 -24.20 -2.57
CA LEU A 94 0.08 -23.07 -3.49
C LEU A 94 -1.34 -22.66 -3.90
N PRO A 95 -1.57 -21.36 -4.22
CA PRO A 95 -2.83 -20.93 -4.79
C PRO A 95 -3.18 -21.75 -6.03
N PRO A 96 -4.42 -22.27 -6.16
CA PRO A 96 -4.80 -23.10 -7.31
C PRO A 96 -4.78 -22.32 -8.64
N ARG A 97 -4.83 -20.99 -8.55
CA ARG A 97 -4.65 -20.09 -9.68
C ARG A 97 -3.72 -18.96 -9.25
N ILE A 98 -2.58 -18.87 -9.94
CA ILE A 98 -1.62 -17.78 -9.79
C ILE A 98 -1.70 -16.94 -11.07
N PRO A 99 -2.23 -15.69 -11.03
CA PRO A 99 -2.24 -14.83 -12.19
C PRO A 99 -0.84 -14.32 -12.51
N GLU A 100 -0.57 -14.02 -13.79
CA GLU A 100 0.61 -13.23 -14.15
C GLU A 100 0.52 -11.83 -13.51
N CYS A 101 1.56 -11.41 -12.81
CA CYS A 101 1.63 -10.12 -12.15
C CYS A 101 3.03 -9.56 -12.19
N ASP A 102 3.18 -8.29 -11.80
CA ASP A 102 4.48 -7.62 -11.72
C ASP A 102 4.98 -7.56 -10.26
N LEU A 103 4.05 -7.52 -9.31
CA LEU A 103 4.31 -7.42 -7.87
C LEU A 103 3.45 -8.41 -7.08
N VAL A 104 4.09 -9.24 -6.25
CA VAL A 104 3.39 -10.00 -5.21
C VAL A 104 3.31 -9.18 -3.93
N LEU A 105 2.13 -9.09 -3.33
CA LEU A 105 1.89 -8.37 -2.08
C LEU A 105 1.43 -9.36 -1.00
N SER A 106 2.33 -9.72 -0.08
CA SER A 106 2.02 -10.63 1.04
C SER A 106 1.55 -9.83 2.25
N LEU A 107 0.31 -10.08 2.69
CA LEU A 107 -0.39 -9.31 3.73
C LEU A 107 -0.83 -10.21 4.88
N GLY A 108 0.00 -10.31 5.91
CA GLY A 108 -0.38 -10.97 7.17
C GLY A 108 -0.40 -12.50 7.11
N LEU A 109 0.52 -13.11 6.35
CA LEU A 109 0.66 -14.56 6.34
C LEU A 109 1.55 -15.02 7.53
N PRO A 110 1.18 -16.13 8.21
CA PRO A 110 2.07 -16.86 9.11
C PRO A 110 3.36 -17.32 8.43
N SER A 111 4.42 -17.56 9.23
CA SER A 111 5.77 -17.92 8.75
C SER A 111 5.78 -19.06 7.73
N GLU A 112 4.98 -20.09 7.99
CA GLU A 112 4.89 -21.29 7.15
C GLU A 112 4.41 -20.93 5.73
N LEU A 113 3.42 -20.04 5.62
CA LEU A 113 2.89 -19.58 4.33
C LEU A 113 3.78 -18.51 3.67
N GLN A 114 4.54 -17.74 4.45
CA GLN A 114 5.52 -16.79 3.89
C GLN A 114 6.61 -17.52 3.10
N SER A 115 6.99 -18.74 3.51
CA SER A 115 7.94 -19.57 2.77
C SER A 115 7.49 -19.92 1.34
N LEU A 116 6.19 -19.84 1.05
CA LEU A 116 5.65 -20.10 -0.29
C LEU A 116 5.75 -18.88 -1.22
N VAL A 117 5.97 -17.68 -0.69
CA VAL A 117 5.95 -16.43 -1.46
C VAL A 117 6.99 -16.41 -2.59
N PRO A 118 8.25 -16.88 -2.42
CA PRO A 118 9.20 -17.01 -3.53
C PRO A 118 8.68 -17.88 -4.68
N SER A 119 8.14 -19.07 -4.36
CA SER A 119 7.55 -19.97 -5.36
C SER A 119 6.36 -19.34 -6.07
N ILE A 120 5.49 -18.64 -5.34
CA ILE A 120 4.36 -17.92 -5.93
C ILE A 120 4.84 -16.81 -6.87
N ALA A 121 5.82 -16.00 -6.44
CA ALA A 121 6.37 -14.92 -7.25
C ALA A 121 7.02 -15.42 -8.54
N LYS A 122 7.80 -16.52 -8.45
CA LYS A 122 8.39 -17.21 -9.61
C LYS A 122 7.31 -17.69 -10.59
N LYS A 123 6.29 -18.42 -10.10
CA LYS A 123 5.19 -18.93 -10.93
C LYS A 123 4.31 -17.81 -11.53
N ALA A 124 4.19 -16.68 -10.84
CA ALA A 124 3.48 -15.50 -11.33
C ALA A 124 4.26 -14.67 -12.36
N GLY A 125 5.55 -14.95 -12.57
CA GLY A 125 6.43 -14.14 -13.42
C GLY A 125 6.73 -12.75 -12.85
N ALA A 126 6.53 -12.56 -11.54
CA ALA A 126 6.65 -11.29 -10.85
C ALA A 126 8.08 -10.73 -10.94
N LYS A 127 8.19 -9.40 -10.82
CA LYS A 127 9.45 -8.66 -10.83
C LYS A 127 9.84 -8.16 -9.44
N ALA A 128 8.85 -8.07 -8.56
CA ALA A 128 9.08 -7.74 -7.18
C ALA A 128 8.09 -8.45 -6.23
N ALA A 129 8.45 -8.45 -4.94
CA ALA A 129 7.57 -8.83 -3.85
C ALA A 129 7.69 -7.82 -2.69
N ILE A 130 6.55 -7.43 -2.11
CA ILE A 130 6.48 -6.72 -0.83
C ILE A 130 5.90 -7.69 0.20
N ILE A 131 6.68 -7.99 1.24
CA ILE A 131 6.27 -8.86 2.33
C ILE A 131 6.04 -7.98 3.56
N ALA A 132 4.77 -7.74 3.87
CA ALA A 132 4.42 -6.94 5.03
C ALA A 132 4.76 -7.68 6.34
N VAL A 133 5.56 -7.06 7.20
CA VAL A 133 5.94 -7.63 8.50
C VAL A 133 5.41 -6.74 9.61
N ASP A 134 4.15 -6.93 9.98
CA ASP A 134 3.51 -6.19 11.07
C ASP A 134 3.38 -7.03 12.36
N ASP A 135 3.79 -8.31 12.32
CA ASP A 135 4.04 -9.14 13.49
C ASP A 135 5.46 -9.75 13.44
N PRO A 136 6.23 -9.75 14.54
CA PRO A 136 7.60 -10.27 14.56
C PRO A 136 7.67 -11.76 14.17
N ASN A 137 6.59 -12.53 14.38
CA ASN A 137 6.54 -13.96 14.11
C ASN A 137 6.16 -14.30 12.65
N TRP A 138 5.81 -13.31 11.82
CA TRP A 138 5.49 -13.58 10.42
C TRP A 138 6.74 -13.86 9.60
N VAL A 139 7.85 -13.14 9.84
CA VAL A 139 9.10 -13.33 9.08
C VAL A 139 10.32 -13.26 10.02
N PRO A 140 10.67 -14.38 10.68
CA PRO A 140 11.90 -14.51 11.45
C PRO A 140 13.15 -14.26 10.58
N PRO A 141 14.29 -13.86 11.18
CA PRO A 141 15.50 -13.52 10.41
C PRO A 141 15.99 -14.63 9.46
N GLY A 142 15.98 -15.89 9.91
CA GLY A 142 16.40 -17.02 9.07
C GLY A 142 15.51 -17.20 7.83
N LEU A 143 14.19 -17.12 8.01
CA LEU A 143 13.24 -17.18 6.90
C LEU A 143 13.41 -15.99 5.96
N ARG A 144 13.67 -14.79 6.49
CA ARG A 144 13.94 -13.59 5.68
C ARG A 144 15.16 -13.78 4.78
N SER A 145 16.26 -14.30 5.34
CA SER A 145 17.48 -14.56 4.57
C SER A 145 17.23 -15.58 3.46
N GLN A 146 16.60 -16.71 3.79
CA GLN A 146 16.23 -17.74 2.82
C GLN A 146 15.37 -17.16 1.68
N MET A 147 14.29 -16.45 2.01
CA MET A 147 13.42 -15.83 1.00
C MET A 147 14.18 -14.82 0.14
N SER A 148 15.11 -14.05 0.73
CA SER A 148 15.90 -13.05 0.00
C SER A 148 16.84 -13.71 -1.00
N GLU A 149 17.55 -14.75 -0.59
CA GLU A 149 18.45 -15.54 -1.44
C GLU A 149 17.66 -16.17 -2.61
N GLU A 150 16.55 -16.84 -2.32
CA GLU A 150 15.71 -17.49 -3.35
C GLU A 150 15.10 -16.51 -4.36
N MET A 151 14.79 -15.29 -3.93
CA MET A 151 14.26 -14.22 -4.78
C MET A 151 15.37 -13.59 -5.62
N GLU A 152 16.54 -13.36 -5.04
CA GLU A 152 17.73 -12.84 -5.73
C GLU A 152 18.17 -13.78 -6.86
N GLU A 153 18.26 -15.09 -6.59
CA GLU A 153 18.57 -16.10 -7.60
C GLU A 153 17.58 -16.11 -8.78
N ALA A 154 16.32 -15.77 -8.52
CA ALA A 154 15.29 -15.66 -9.54
C ALA A 154 15.20 -14.26 -10.20
N GLY A 155 16.04 -13.31 -9.79
CA GLY A 155 16.02 -11.94 -10.29
C GLY A 155 14.76 -11.17 -9.90
N ILE A 156 14.14 -11.51 -8.77
CA ILE A 156 12.95 -10.87 -8.22
C ILE A 156 13.38 -9.98 -7.06
N ALA A 157 13.09 -8.68 -7.12
CA ALA A 157 13.40 -7.78 -6.00
C ALA A 157 12.43 -8.04 -4.84
N CYS A 158 12.90 -8.06 -3.59
CA CYS A 158 12.00 -8.20 -2.45
C CYS A 158 12.33 -7.21 -1.33
N VAL A 159 11.29 -6.77 -0.61
CA VAL A 159 11.40 -5.95 0.60
C VAL A 159 10.51 -6.49 1.71
N PHE A 160 10.97 -6.30 2.95
CA PHE A 160 10.30 -6.76 4.17
C PHE A 160 10.01 -5.57 5.10
N PRO A 161 9.15 -4.61 4.71
CA PRO A 161 8.89 -3.45 5.53
C PRO A 161 8.28 -3.85 6.89
N LYS A 162 8.89 -3.36 7.97
CA LYS A 162 8.52 -3.63 9.36
C LYS A 162 8.39 -2.31 10.14
N PRO A 163 7.17 -1.75 10.33
CA PRO A 163 5.87 -2.15 9.76
C PRO A 163 5.77 -1.90 8.26
N LEU A 164 4.70 -2.39 7.62
CA LEU A 164 4.40 -2.07 6.22
C LEU A 164 4.26 -0.56 5.97
N CYS A 165 3.71 0.20 6.94
CA CYS A 165 3.65 1.67 6.84
C CYS A 165 5.01 2.36 6.95
N GLY A 166 6.10 1.62 7.17
CA GLY A 166 7.47 2.11 7.10
C GLY A 166 8.11 2.03 5.71
N LEU A 167 7.44 1.39 4.74
CA LEU A 167 7.92 1.24 3.36
C LEU A 167 8.20 2.59 2.72
N ASP A 168 9.37 2.72 2.10
CA ASP A 168 9.73 3.86 1.25
C ASP A 168 10.26 3.36 -0.10
N LYS A 169 10.56 4.27 -1.01
CA LYS A 169 11.16 3.94 -2.30
C LYS A 169 12.55 3.33 -2.10
N VAL A 170 12.82 2.26 -2.83
CA VAL A 170 14.05 1.47 -2.78
C VAL A 170 14.78 1.42 -4.12
N GLY A 171 14.25 2.09 -5.15
CA GLY A 171 14.84 2.16 -6.50
C GLY A 171 14.37 1.05 -7.43
N ASN A 172 13.56 0.10 -6.95
CA ASN A 172 12.92 -0.88 -7.83
C ASN A 172 11.60 -0.29 -8.36
N PRO A 173 11.38 -0.24 -9.69
CA PRO A 173 10.24 0.48 -10.26
C PRO A 173 8.87 -0.04 -9.80
N TYR A 174 8.72 -1.33 -9.53
CA TYR A 174 7.44 -1.93 -9.13
C TYR A 174 7.13 -1.69 -7.65
N ILE A 175 8.17 -1.77 -6.80
CA ILE A 175 8.05 -1.45 -5.37
C ILE A 175 7.83 0.05 -5.19
N ASP A 176 8.57 0.88 -5.94
CA ASP A 176 8.53 2.33 -5.86
C ASP A 176 7.18 2.90 -6.32
N GLU A 177 6.55 2.30 -7.35
CA GLU A 177 5.21 2.71 -7.77
C GLU A 177 4.19 2.48 -6.66
N PHE A 178 4.22 1.32 -5.99
CA PHE A 178 3.39 1.07 -4.81
C PHE A 178 3.73 2.06 -3.68
N ALA A 179 5.03 2.24 -3.40
CA ALA A 179 5.54 3.12 -2.37
C ALA A 179 5.38 4.61 -2.70
N GLU A 180 4.93 4.99 -3.89
CA GLU A 180 4.51 6.36 -4.21
C GLU A 180 3.17 6.69 -3.54
N GLN A 181 2.30 5.69 -3.41
CA GLN A 181 0.92 5.84 -2.96
C GLN A 181 0.72 5.34 -1.52
N PHE A 182 1.40 4.25 -1.17
CA PHE A 182 1.18 3.48 0.05
C PHE A 182 2.51 3.16 0.75
N GLY A 183 2.68 3.62 1.99
CA GLY A 183 3.91 3.43 2.75
C GLY A 183 4.11 4.48 3.83
N ARG A 184 5.34 4.95 4.00
CA ARG A 184 5.72 6.01 4.94
C ARG A 184 4.99 7.30 4.61
N ALA A 185 4.18 7.79 5.55
CA ALA A 185 3.30 8.92 5.29
C ALA A 185 4.04 10.18 4.82
N VAL A 186 3.46 10.88 3.85
CA VAL A 186 3.87 12.22 3.41
C VAL A 186 2.63 13.10 3.42
N LEU A 187 2.70 14.20 4.17
CA LEU A 187 1.57 15.09 4.44
C LEU A 187 1.91 16.50 3.97
N LYS A 188 0.89 17.27 3.59
CA LYS A 188 0.95 18.73 3.48
C LYS A 188 -0.01 19.32 4.49
N ILE A 189 0.50 20.07 5.46
CA ILE A 189 -0.29 20.64 6.54
C ILE A 189 -0.35 22.16 6.38
N ARG A 190 -1.56 22.72 6.35
CA ARG A 190 -1.78 24.17 6.40
C ARG A 190 -2.13 24.57 7.82
N VAL A 191 -1.31 25.42 8.41
CA VAL A 191 -1.51 25.99 9.75
C VAL A 191 -1.87 27.47 9.62
N GLU A 192 -2.90 27.92 10.34
CA GLU A 192 -3.30 29.32 10.43
C GLU A 192 -3.60 29.67 11.88
N ASP A 193 -3.05 30.78 12.37
CA ASP A 193 -3.17 31.22 13.75
C ASP A 193 -2.80 30.12 14.77
N GLY A 194 -1.80 29.31 14.45
CA GLY A 194 -1.34 28.20 15.29
C GLY A 194 -2.27 26.97 15.29
N VAL A 195 -3.25 26.89 14.39
CA VAL A 195 -4.21 25.77 14.31
C VAL A 195 -4.13 25.09 12.95
N ILE A 196 -4.17 23.76 12.92
CA ILE A 196 -4.22 22.97 11.69
C ILE A 196 -5.57 23.21 11.00
N ARG A 197 -5.54 23.79 9.80
CA ARG A 197 -6.75 24.05 8.99
C ARG A 197 -6.99 23.01 7.92
N ARG A 198 -5.94 22.37 7.44
CA ARG A 198 -6.02 21.35 6.39
C ARG A 198 -4.83 20.39 6.49
N VAL A 199 -5.11 19.11 6.26
CA VAL A 199 -4.10 18.06 6.12
C VAL A 199 -4.39 17.32 4.82
N ASP A 200 -3.51 17.47 3.83
CA ASP A 200 -3.56 16.69 2.59
C ASP A 200 -2.60 15.51 2.70
N VAL A 201 -3.09 14.30 2.43
CA VAL A 201 -2.27 13.09 2.39
C VAL A 201 -1.73 12.90 0.97
N VAL A 202 -0.43 13.08 0.80
CA VAL A 202 0.27 12.83 -0.48
C VAL A 202 0.54 11.34 -0.64
N ARG A 203 1.01 10.70 0.44
CA ARG A 203 1.24 9.26 0.58
C ARG A 203 0.78 8.83 1.96
N GLY A 204 0.08 7.70 2.05
CA GLY A 204 -0.51 7.24 3.32
C GLY A 204 -0.15 5.80 3.69
N SER A 205 -0.38 5.44 4.95
CA SER A 205 -0.20 4.07 5.43
C SER A 205 -1.10 3.10 4.65
N PRO A 206 -0.63 1.91 4.27
CA PRO A 206 -1.42 1.04 3.39
C PRO A 206 -2.77 0.62 4.00
N CYS A 207 -2.85 0.50 5.33
CA CYS A 207 -4.08 0.17 6.05
C CYS A 207 -5.12 1.30 6.09
N GLY A 208 -4.74 2.55 5.79
CA GLY A 208 -5.66 3.68 5.78
C GLY A 208 -5.56 4.63 6.99
N SER A 209 -4.78 4.27 8.02
CA SER A 209 -4.69 5.05 9.27
C SER A 209 -4.23 6.50 9.07
N THR A 210 -3.37 6.77 8.10
CA THR A 210 -2.89 8.13 7.81
C THR A 210 -4.04 9.07 7.41
N TRP A 211 -4.98 8.63 6.57
CA TRP A 211 -6.12 9.46 6.18
C TRP A 211 -7.07 9.70 7.36
N TYR A 212 -7.31 8.67 8.19
CA TYR A 212 -8.12 8.83 9.38
C TYR A 212 -7.50 9.86 10.35
N ILE A 213 -6.19 9.75 10.61
CA ILE A 213 -5.47 10.68 11.49
C ILE A 213 -5.50 12.10 10.89
N ALA A 214 -5.28 12.24 9.58
CA ALA A 214 -5.34 13.54 8.90
C ALA A 214 -6.68 14.26 9.13
N GLU A 215 -7.80 13.54 9.06
CA GLU A 215 -9.13 14.09 9.35
C GLU A 215 -9.26 14.55 10.81
N LYS A 216 -8.67 13.81 11.76
CA LYS A 216 -8.76 14.13 13.21
C LYS A 216 -7.86 15.28 13.63
N LEU A 217 -6.80 15.56 12.89
CA LEU A 217 -5.89 16.67 13.21
C LEU A 217 -6.43 18.04 12.79
N VAL A 218 -7.46 18.11 11.93
CA VAL A 218 -8.08 19.40 11.57
C VAL A 218 -8.74 20.04 12.79
N GLY A 219 -8.36 21.29 13.08
CA GLY A 219 -8.81 22.04 14.25
C GLY A 219 -7.92 21.89 15.49
N VAL A 220 -6.90 21.04 15.44
CA VAL A 220 -5.95 20.86 16.56
C VAL A 220 -4.89 21.96 16.54
N PRO A 221 -4.61 22.63 17.68
CA PRO A 221 -3.47 23.54 17.81
C PRO A 221 -2.13 22.82 17.61
N VAL A 222 -1.15 23.49 16.98
CA VAL A 222 0.19 22.92 16.81
C VAL A 222 1.07 23.05 18.05
N GLU A 223 0.67 23.94 18.98
CA GLU A 223 1.33 24.16 20.27
C GLU A 223 0.33 24.11 21.45
N PRO A 224 0.74 23.66 22.64
CA PRO A 224 2.02 23.01 22.92
C PRO A 224 2.12 21.66 22.21
N ARG A 225 3.31 21.31 21.72
CA ARG A 225 3.50 20.14 20.86
C ARG A 225 3.07 18.82 21.50
N GLU A 226 3.14 18.70 22.82
CA GLU A 226 2.67 17.54 23.57
C GLU A 226 1.17 17.28 23.39
N ALA A 227 0.35 18.34 23.35
CA ALA A 227 -1.10 18.21 23.15
C ALA A 227 -1.42 17.73 21.73
N LEU A 228 -0.69 18.21 20.72
CA LEU A 228 -0.80 17.71 19.34
C LEU A 228 -0.44 16.21 19.27
N TRP A 229 0.64 15.79 19.93
CA TRP A 229 1.04 14.39 19.98
C TRP A 229 0.01 13.51 20.67
N GLU A 230 -0.65 14.01 21.70
CA GLU A 230 -1.73 13.31 22.40
C GLU A 230 -2.94 13.10 21.48
N GLU A 231 -3.38 14.13 20.75
CA GLU A 231 -4.49 14.02 19.79
C GLU A 231 -4.15 13.06 18.64
N LEU A 232 -2.92 13.11 18.13
CA LEU A 232 -2.42 12.15 17.14
C LEU A 232 -2.44 10.71 17.69
N ALA A 233 -1.94 10.50 18.91
CA ALA A 233 -1.94 9.21 19.55
C ALA A 233 -3.36 8.69 19.77
N LYS A 234 -4.30 9.53 20.24
CA LYS A 234 -5.72 9.18 20.36
C LYS A 234 -6.29 8.74 19.02
N ALA A 235 -6.07 9.50 17.95
CA ALA A 235 -6.54 9.14 16.61
C ALA A 235 -5.96 7.80 16.13
N HIS A 236 -4.67 7.54 16.37
CA HIS A 236 -4.02 6.28 16.05
C HIS A 236 -4.60 5.09 16.83
N HIS A 237 -5.03 5.27 18.08
CA HIS A 237 -5.68 4.22 18.87
C HIS A 237 -7.15 4.00 18.46
N VAL A 238 -7.88 5.07 18.08
CA VAL A 238 -9.27 4.95 17.63
C VAL A 238 -9.38 4.27 16.27
N TYR A 239 -8.39 4.44 15.39
CA TYR A 239 -8.21 3.60 14.21
C TYR A 239 -7.16 2.52 14.52
N PRO A 240 -7.52 1.46 15.26
CA PRO A 240 -6.56 0.60 15.92
C PRO A 240 -5.58 0.02 14.90
N CYS A 241 -4.29 0.29 15.11
CA CYS A 241 -3.23 -0.32 14.33
C CYS A 241 -3.27 -1.84 14.52
N LEU A 242 -3.12 -2.58 13.41
CA LEU A 242 -3.13 -4.04 13.40
C LEU A 242 -1.73 -4.64 13.53
N ALA A 243 -0.71 -3.81 13.74
CA ALA A 243 0.63 -4.26 14.05
C ALA A 243 0.73 -4.79 15.48
N SER A 244 1.63 -5.73 15.68
CA SER A 244 1.81 -6.46 16.93
C SER A 244 2.30 -5.55 18.06
N MET A 245 1.76 -5.80 19.25
CA MET A 245 2.23 -5.23 20.52
C MET A 245 3.34 -6.08 21.16
N GLN A 246 3.77 -7.16 20.51
CA GLN A 246 4.94 -7.92 20.97
C GLN A 246 6.19 -7.07 20.76
N ASN A 247 7.11 -7.14 21.72
CA ASN A 247 8.42 -6.51 21.57
C ASN A 247 9.17 -7.21 20.44
N ASP A 248 9.62 -6.42 19.47
CA ASP A 248 10.42 -6.90 18.35
C ASP A 248 11.91 -6.62 18.67
N PRO A 249 12.77 -7.65 18.76
CA PRO A 249 14.18 -7.45 19.08
C PRO A 249 14.98 -6.66 18.03
N GLU A 250 14.56 -6.67 16.76
CA GLU A 250 15.23 -5.93 15.69
C GLU A 250 14.92 -4.42 15.78
N ILE A 251 13.74 -4.07 16.29
CA ILE A 251 13.31 -2.68 16.51
C ILE A 251 13.69 -2.16 17.90
N GLY A 252 13.75 -3.04 18.91
CA GLY A 252 13.93 -2.67 20.32
C GLY A 252 12.66 -2.10 20.97
N ASP A 253 11.50 -2.22 20.31
CA ASP A 253 10.18 -1.77 20.74
C ASP A 253 9.11 -2.59 19.99
N THR A 254 7.84 -2.30 20.17
CA THR A 254 6.73 -2.91 19.42
C THR A 254 6.62 -2.32 18.01
N ILE A 255 6.17 -3.15 17.06
CA ILE A 255 5.91 -2.69 15.68
C ILE A 255 4.76 -1.66 15.66
N LEU A 256 3.81 -1.79 16.58
CA LEU A 256 2.74 -0.80 16.78
C LEU A 256 3.29 0.58 17.16
N HIS A 257 4.20 0.66 18.14
CA HIS A 257 4.82 1.95 18.51
C HIS A 257 5.63 2.53 17.36
N LYS A 258 6.37 1.69 16.62
CA LYS A 258 7.08 2.13 15.42
C LYS A 258 6.13 2.77 14.39
N SER A 259 4.94 2.19 14.20
CA SER A 259 3.90 2.75 13.33
C SER A 259 3.44 4.14 13.79
N GLN A 260 3.24 4.33 15.10
CA GLN A 260 2.87 5.62 15.67
C GLN A 260 3.98 6.66 15.49
N TYR A 261 5.25 6.28 15.68
CA TYR A 261 6.38 7.18 15.47
C TYR A 261 6.50 7.63 14.02
N ILE A 262 6.24 6.75 13.06
CA ILE A 262 6.27 7.08 11.62
C ILE A 262 5.26 8.18 11.27
N ILE A 263 4.01 8.06 11.73
CA ILE A 263 2.98 9.08 11.42
C ILE A 263 3.23 10.38 12.20
N ARG A 264 3.72 10.29 13.44
CA ARG A 264 4.14 11.48 14.21
C ARG A 264 5.26 12.24 13.50
N GLU A 265 6.28 11.54 13.03
CA GLU A 265 7.37 12.12 12.27
C GLU A 265 6.87 12.82 10.99
N ALA A 266 5.95 12.19 10.26
CA ALA A 266 5.36 12.79 9.05
C ALA A 266 4.59 14.09 9.35
N VAL A 267 3.90 14.17 10.51
CA VAL A 267 3.22 15.39 10.94
C VAL A 267 4.22 16.47 11.33
N GLU A 268 5.29 16.13 12.07
CA GLU A 268 6.34 17.09 12.43
C GLU A 268 7.01 17.70 11.20
N ARG A 269 7.43 16.86 10.26
CA ARG A 269 8.05 17.31 9.00
C ARG A 269 7.11 18.23 8.23
N ALA A 270 5.84 17.86 8.11
CA ALA A 270 4.86 18.67 7.39
C ALA A 270 4.57 20.02 8.07
N ILE A 271 4.65 20.10 9.41
CA ILE A 271 4.55 21.39 10.14
C ILE A 271 5.83 22.21 9.97
N ALA A 272 7.00 21.56 9.93
CA ALA A 272 8.29 22.21 9.67
C ALA A 272 8.46 22.68 8.22
N GLY A 273 7.62 22.21 7.29
CA GLY A 273 7.68 22.55 5.87
C GLY A 273 8.67 21.69 5.06
N GLU A 274 8.98 20.48 5.55
CA GLU A 274 9.87 19.49 4.94
C GLU A 274 9.15 18.47 4.04
#